data_AF-A0A3N5IYR9-F1
#
_entry.id   AF-A0A3N5IYR9-F1
#
_cell.length_a   1.000
_cell.length_b   1.000
_cell.length_c   1.000
_cell.angle_alpha   90.00
_cell.angle_beta   90.00
_cell.angle_gamma   90.00
#
_symmetry.space_group_name_H-M   'P 1'
#
loop_
_entity.id
_entity.type
_entity.pdbx_description
1 polymer ?
#
loop_
_entity_poly.entity_id
_entity_poly.type
_entity_poly.pdbx_seq_one_letter_code
_entity_poly.pdbx_strand_id
1 'polypeptide(L)'
;MSSALQPTNLTHPTIEYPKRPPAGLLSRRVFAGLFAGLLAVTAGLLLSGAPAAHAEQLQRLGDWDVHYALIRTSFLKPDIAARHGIVRGPDRALLNISVIGGDGKPVVAGVSGRVRNLLEQDTPLEFQEVREGAAVYYLAEVRHTDREVLRFFIDVAPPDGTAQRLEFQQQMYLDGR
;
A
#
# COMPACT_ATOMS: atom_id res chain seq x y z
N MET A 1 28.22 60.55 24.51
CA MET A 1 28.39 59.63 23.37
C MET A 1 27.57 58.39 23.67
N SER A 2 26.29 58.37 23.24
CA SER A 2 25.34 57.29 23.54
C SER A 2 25.17 56.46 22.28
N SER A 3 25.81 55.30 22.24
CA SER A 3 25.77 54.39 21.09
C SER A 3 24.52 53.54 21.15
N ALA A 4 23.70 53.60 20.10
CA ALA A 4 22.49 52.81 19.91
C ALA A 4 22.84 51.33 19.73
N LEU A 5 22.09 50.44 20.39
CA LEU A 5 22.09 49.01 20.13
C LEU A 5 21.23 48.72 18.90
N GLN A 6 21.87 48.26 17.83
CA GLN A 6 21.21 47.73 16.63
C GLN A 6 20.64 46.32 16.93
N PRO A 7 19.42 45.95 16.49
CA PRO A 7 18.91 44.60 16.69
C PRO A 7 19.63 43.58 15.78
N THR A 8 20.10 42.49 16.38
CA THR A 8 20.71 41.33 15.69
C THR A 8 19.67 40.65 14.80
N ASN A 9 19.91 40.69 13.50
CA ASN A 9 19.12 39.98 12.49
C ASN A 9 19.59 38.51 12.48
N LEU A 10 18.77 37.59 13.00
CA LEU A 10 19.04 36.16 12.95
C LEU A 10 18.64 35.63 11.57
N THR A 11 19.63 35.45 10.69
CA THR A 11 19.47 34.71 9.45
C THR A 11 19.37 33.21 9.76
N HIS A 12 18.21 32.61 9.48
CA HIS A 12 18.06 31.16 9.45
C HIS A 12 18.92 30.59 8.31
N PRO A 13 19.75 29.55 8.53
CA PRO A 13 20.42 28.87 7.43
C PRO A 13 19.39 28.10 6.60
N THR A 14 19.27 28.46 5.32
CA THR A 14 18.58 27.65 4.31
C THR A 14 19.31 26.33 4.20
N ILE A 15 18.70 25.23 4.66
CA ILE A 15 19.24 23.88 4.42
C ILE A 15 18.98 23.54 2.96
N GLU A 16 20.04 23.67 2.15
CA GLU A 16 20.06 23.23 0.76
C GLU A 16 20.10 21.70 0.73
N TYR A 17 18.97 21.07 0.41
CA TYR A 17 18.92 19.63 0.15
C TYR A 17 19.72 19.32 -1.12
N PRO A 18 20.71 18.40 -1.10
CA PRO A 18 21.44 18.05 -2.30
C PRO A 18 20.48 17.44 -3.34
N LYS A 19 20.45 18.04 -4.53
CA LYS A 19 19.71 17.55 -5.69
C LYS A 19 20.19 16.13 -6.01
N ARG A 20 19.31 15.14 -5.86
CA ARG A 20 19.59 13.72 -6.11
C ARG A 20 20.19 13.57 -7.53
N PRO A 21 21.32 12.88 -7.71
CA PRO A 21 21.85 12.63 -9.05
C PRO A 21 20.85 11.81 -9.86
N PRO A 22 20.75 12.04 -11.19
CA PRO A 22 19.88 11.26 -12.06
C PRO A 22 20.26 9.78 -11.94
N ALA A 23 19.25 8.93 -11.76
CA ALA A 23 19.43 7.49 -11.64
C ALA A 23 20.25 6.97 -12.83
N GLY A 24 21.49 6.58 -12.54
CA GLY A 24 22.39 5.97 -13.50
C GLY A 24 21.76 4.67 -14.01
N LEU A 25 21.40 4.69 -15.28
CA LEU A 25 21.24 3.50 -16.11
C LEU A 25 22.54 2.71 -16.02
N LEU A 26 22.51 1.46 -15.53
CA LEU A 26 23.48 0.36 -15.70
C LEU A 26 23.10 -0.70 -14.64
N SER A 27 22.89 -1.98 -14.90
CA SER A 27 23.00 -2.78 -16.11
C SER A 27 22.11 -4.02 -15.88
N ARG A 28 21.48 -4.51 -16.95
CA ARG A 28 20.73 -5.76 -16.95
C ARG A 28 21.67 -6.90 -16.53
N ARG A 29 21.39 -7.53 -15.40
CA ARG A 29 21.76 -8.93 -15.17
C ARG A 29 20.47 -9.69 -14.95
N VAL A 30 20.04 -10.36 -16.01
CA VAL A 30 19.03 -11.39 -15.97
C VAL A 30 19.54 -12.47 -15.02
N PHE A 31 18.89 -12.62 -13.86
CA PHE A 31 18.98 -13.86 -13.09
C PHE A 31 17.63 -14.54 -13.19
N ALA A 32 17.58 -15.47 -14.14
CA ALA A 32 16.51 -16.42 -14.32
C ALA A 32 16.70 -17.60 -13.33
N GLY A 33 15.59 -18.08 -12.76
CA GLY A 33 15.50 -19.26 -11.90
C GLY A 33 15.28 -18.87 -10.43
N LEU A 34 14.26 -19.33 -9.70
CA LEU A 34 13.33 -20.45 -9.88
C LEU A 34 12.07 -20.14 -9.04
N PHE A 35 10.94 -19.86 -9.68
CA PHE A 35 9.61 -20.27 -9.20
C PHE A 35 8.79 -20.71 -10.41
N ALA A 36 9.36 -21.67 -11.15
CA ALA A 36 8.61 -22.54 -12.05
C ALA A 36 8.02 -23.64 -11.17
N GLY A 37 6.77 -23.47 -10.76
CA GLY A 37 6.14 -24.40 -9.83
C GLY A 37 4.64 -24.20 -9.65
N LEU A 38 3.91 -23.90 -10.75
CA LEU A 38 2.60 -24.48 -11.10
C LEU A 38 2.03 -23.76 -12.34
N LEU A 39 2.72 -23.86 -13.49
CA LEU A 39 2.16 -23.46 -14.78
C LEU A 39 1.55 -24.71 -15.44
N ALA A 40 0.23 -24.84 -15.24
CA ALA A 40 -0.75 -25.47 -16.10
C ALA A 40 -0.24 -26.36 -17.26
N VAL A 41 -0.38 -27.68 -17.07
CA VAL A 41 -0.82 -28.55 -18.17
C VAL A 41 -2.30 -28.23 -18.40
N THR A 42 -2.61 -27.46 -19.45
CA THR A 42 -3.66 -27.68 -20.46
C THR A 42 -3.91 -26.35 -21.19
N ALA A 43 -3.28 -26.20 -22.35
CA ALA A 43 -3.72 -25.29 -23.37
C ALA A 43 -5.01 -25.85 -24.00
N GLY A 44 -6.10 -25.08 -23.95
CA GLY A 44 -7.33 -25.38 -24.68
C GLY A 44 -8.57 -25.17 -23.84
N LEU A 45 -9.36 -24.17 -24.25
CA LEU A 45 -10.73 -23.89 -23.83
C LEU A 45 -10.88 -23.08 -22.53
N LEU A 46 -11.00 -21.75 -22.68
CA LEU A 46 -12.14 -20.95 -22.21
C LEU A 46 -11.77 -19.46 -22.32
N LEU A 47 -12.09 -18.88 -23.47
CA LEU A 47 -12.25 -17.44 -23.63
C LEU A 47 -13.58 -17.08 -22.95
N SER A 48 -13.55 -16.81 -21.65
CA SER A 48 -14.72 -16.34 -20.89
C SER A 48 -14.19 -15.34 -19.87
N GLY A 49 -14.63 -14.09 -19.97
CA GLY A 49 -14.03 -12.92 -19.31
C GLY A 49 -13.62 -13.18 -17.88
N ALA A 50 -12.31 -13.14 -17.62
CA ALA A 50 -11.82 -13.03 -16.27
C ALA A 50 -12.37 -11.73 -15.67
N PRO A 51 -13.00 -11.75 -14.48
CA PRO A 51 -13.30 -10.52 -13.78
C PRO A 51 -11.99 -9.75 -13.65
N ALA A 52 -12.03 -8.43 -13.84
CA ALA A 52 -10.86 -7.57 -13.64
C ALA A 52 -10.32 -7.81 -12.23
N ALA A 53 -9.30 -8.66 -12.13
CA ALA A 53 -8.51 -8.82 -10.93
C ALA A 53 -7.80 -7.48 -10.77
N HIS A 54 -8.09 -6.76 -9.68
CA HIS A 54 -7.22 -5.67 -9.28
C HIS A 54 -5.86 -6.30 -9.01
N ALA A 55 -4.89 -5.99 -9.87
CA ALA A 55 -3.56 -6.55 -9.77
C ALA A 55 -2.98 -6.16 -8.41
N GLU A 56 -2.43 -7.14 -7.70
CA GLU A 56 -1.60 -6.88 -6.54
C GLU A 56 -0.47 -5.93 -6.92
N GLN A 57 -0.27 -4.91 -6.11
CA GLN A 57 0.75 -3.88 -6.33
C GLN A 57 1.88 -4.05 -5.31
N LEU A 58 3.09 -3.70 -5.74
CA LEU A 58 4.29 -3.75 -4.92
C LEU A 58 4.96 -2.39 -4.95
N GLN A 59 5.33 -1.89 -3.77
CA GLN A 59 6.19 -0.73 -3.62
C GLN A 59 7.34 -1.03 -2.67
N ARG A 60 8.57 -0.78 -3.13
CA ARG A 60 9.76 -0.88 -2.29
C ARG A 60 9.94 0.38 -1.47
N LEU A 61 10.00 0.22 -0.15
CA LEU A 61 10.21 1.28 0.84
C LEU A 61 11.48 0.96 1.64
N GLY A 62 12.60 1.56 1.25
CA GLY A 62 13.91 1.20 1.80
C GLY A 62 14.29 -0.24 1.44
N ASP A 63 14.48 -1.07 2.46
CA ASP A 63 14.83 -2.50 2.33
C ASP A 63 13.61 -3.43 2.39
N TRP A 64 12.41 -2.86 2.41
CA TRP A 64 11.15 -3.57 2.58
C TRP A 64 10.31 -3.50 1.30
N ASP A 65 9.78 -4.65 0.91
CA ASP A 65 8.84 -4.80 -0.19
C ASP A 65 7.42 -4.79 0.41
N VAL A 66 6.68 -3.71 0.17
CA VAL A 66 5.29 -3.54 0.65
C VAL A 66 4.33 -3.93 -0.46
N HIS A 67 3.70 -5.07 -0.28
CA HIS A 67 2.64 -5.56 -1.15
C HIS A 67 1.30 -5.01 -0.68
N TYR A 68 0.48 -4.53 -1.61
CA TYR A 68 -0.85 -4.02 -1.32
C TYR A 68 -1.85 -4.39 -2.39
N ALA A 69 -3.08 -4.67 -1.96
CA ALA A 69 -4.19 -4.97 -2.84
C ALA A 69 -5.48 -4.35 -2.29
N LEU A 70 -6.26 -3.73 -3.16
CA LEU A 70 -7.60 -3.26 -2.85
C LEU A 70 -8.63 -4.20 -3.49
N ILE A 71 -9.30 -4.96 -2.65
CA ILE A 71 -10.18 -6.06 -3.06
C ILE A 71 -11.63 -5.66 -2.76
N ARG A 72 -12.54 -5.90 -3.69
CA ARG A 72 -13.96 -5.64 -3.44
C ARG A 72 -14.52 -6.70 -2.50
N THR A 73 -15.19 -6.29 -1.43
CA THR A 73 -15.63 -7.23 -0.38
C THR A 73 -16.73 -8.18 -0.87
N SER A 74 -17.51 -7.77 -1.87
CA SER A 74 -18.54 -8.60 -2.51
C SER A 74 -17.95 -9.91 -3.08
N PHE A 75 -16.69 -9.90 -3.50
CA PHE A 75 -15.97 -11.02 -4.10
C PHE A 75 -15.42 -12.01 -3.07
N LEU A 76 -15.33 -11.60 -1.81
CA LEU A 76 -14.95 -12.51 -0.73
C LEU A 76 -16.03 -13.57 -0.57
N LYS A 77 -15.59 -14.83 -0.42
CA LYS A 77 -16.51 -15.90 -0.05
C LYS A 77 -17.12 -15.59 1.33
N PRO A 78 -18.40 -15.94 1.57
CA PRO A 78 -19.09 -15.60 2.83
C PRO A 78 -18.36 -16.09 4.09
N ASP A 79 -17.78 -17.29 4.03
CA ASP A 79 -17.03 -17.91 5.13
C ASP A 79 -15.73 -17.15 5.43
N ILE A 80 -15.00 -16.73 4.41
CA ILE A 80 -13.78 -15.93 4.56
C ILE A 80 -14.09 -14.57 5.20
N ALA A 81 -15.14 -13.89 4.70
CA ALA A 81 -15.56 -12.62 5.25
C ALA A 81 -15.98 -12.76 6.73
N ALA A 82 -16.80 -13.76 7.05
CA ALA A 82 -17.23 -14.04 8.42
C ALA A 82 -16.06 -14.35 9.36
N ARG A 83 -15.08 -15.15 8.90
CA ARG A 83 -13.89 -15.53 9.69
C ARG A 83 -13.05 -14.33 10.12
N HIS A 84 -13.01 -13.27 9.31
CA HIS A 84 -12.25 -12.06 9.60
C HIS A 84 -13.15 -10.86 9.98
N GLY A 85 -14.45 -11.08 10.21
CA GLY A 85 -15.39 -10.00 10.58
C GLY A 85 -15.62 -8.94 9.50
N ILE A 86 -15.34 -9.26 8.24
CA ILE A 86 -15.43 -8.32 7.12
C ILE A 86 -16.87 -8.21 6.64
N VAL A 87 -17.38 -6.98 6.55
CA VAL A 87 -18.72 -6.73 5.99
C VAL A 87 -18.66 -6.73 4.46
N ARG A 88 -19.40 -7.66 3.84
CA ARG A 88 -19.56 -7.72 2.38
C ARG A 88 -20.58 -6.68 1.91
N GLY A 89 -20.24 -5.91 0.89
CA GLY A 89 -21.15 -4.94 0.28
C GLY A 89 -20.62 -4.35 -1.02
N PRO A 90 -21.49 -3.75 -1.86
CA PRO A 90 -21.09 -3.12 -3.12
C PRO A 90 -20.37 -1.78 -2.94
N ASP A 91 -20.50 -1.17 -1.76
CA ASP A 91 -19.90 0.10 -1.32
C ASP A 91 -18.65 -0.11 -0.44
N ARG A 92 -18.06 -1.31 -0.51
CA ARG A 92 -17.00 -1.74 0.40
C ARG A 92 -15.85 -2.43 -0.31
N ALA A 93 -14.66 -1.97 0.00
CA ALA A 93 -13.40 -2.60 -0.35
C ALA A 93 -12.62 -3.01 0.90
N LEU A 94 -11.71 -3.95 0.73
CA LEU A 94 -10.75 -4.42 1.71
C LEU A 94 -9.36 -4.05 1.20
N LEU A 95 -8.65 -3.22 1.94
CA LEU A 95 -7.23 -2.99 1.74
C LEU A 95 -6.46 -4.08 2.48
N ASN A 96 -5.66 -4.85 1.74
CA ASN A 96 -4.69 -5.80 2.30
C ASN A 96 -3.29 -5.23 2.13
N ILE A 97 -2.50 -5.20 3.20
CA ILE A 97 -1.08 -4.85 3.21
C ILE A 97 -0.27 -6.02 3.76
N SER A 98 0.85 -6.35 3.14
CA SER A 98 1.88 -7.22 3.72
C SER A 98 3.27 -6.67 3.47
N VAL A 99 4.18 -6.89 4.42
CA VAL A 99 5.55 -6.40 4.37
C VAL A 99 6.51 -7.58 4.28
N ILE A 100 7.36 -7.56 3.26
CA ILE A 100 8.37 -8.58 3.01
C ILE A 100 9.76 -7.96 3.16
N GLY A 101 10.66 -8.63 3.87
CA GLY A 101 12.05 -8.22 4.02
C GLY A 101 12.88 -8.50 2.78
N GLY A 102 14.06 -7.88 2.68
CA GLY A 102 15.01 -8.16 1.60
C GLY A 102 15.50 -9.61 1.52
N ASP A 103 15.28 -10.42 2.57
CA ASP A 103 15.53 -11.87 2.58
C ASP A 103 14.33 -12.71 2.09
N GLY A 104 13.25 -12.05 1.64
CA GLY A 104 12.04 -12.67 1.12
C GLY A 104 11.08 -13.18 2.19
N LYS A 105 11.29 -12.88 3.48
CA LYS A 105 10.43 -13.35 4.56
C LYS A 105 9.38 -12.32 4.97
N PRO A 106 8.19 -12.76 5.43
CA PRO A 106 7.22 -11.87 6.05
C PRO A 106 7.77 -11.15 7.28
N VAL A 107 7.43 -9.88 7.41
CA VAL A 107 7.89 -8.98 8.47
C VAL A 107 6.68 -8.45 9.21
N VAL A 108 6.72 -8.53 10.55
CA VAL A 108 5.75 -7.85 11.40
C VAL A 108 6.12 -6.36 11.44
N ALA A 109 5.17 -5.50 11.12
CA ALA A 109 5.33 -4.06 11.10
C ALA A 109 4.17 -3.38 11.83
N GLY A 110 4.40 -2.18 12.34
CA GLY A 110 3.30 -1.27 12.67
C GLY A 110 2.68 -0.76 11.38
N VAL A 111 1.38 -0.94 11.17
CA VAL A 111 0.66 -0.40 10.01
C VAL A 111 -0.46 0.50 10.49
N SER A 112 -0.47 1.73 10.01
CA SER A 112 -1.53 2.70 10.25
C SER A 112 -1.78 3.52 8.99
N GLY A 113 -2.87 4.28 8.95
CA GLY A 113 -3.09 5.12 7.80
C GLY A 113 -4.44 5.80 7.77
N ARG A 114 -4.66 6.51 6.68
CA ARG A 114 -5.90 7.20 6.38
C ARG A 114 -6.17 7.17 4.89
N VAL A 115 -7.43 7.40 4.55
CA VAL A 115 -7.87 7.63 3.19
C VAL A 115 -8.45 9.05 3.08
N ARG A 116 -8.21 9.70 1.95
CA ARG A 116 -8.67 11.06 1.65
C ARG A 116 -9.45 11.08 0.35
N ASN A 117 -10.64 11.68 0.35
CA ASN A 117 -11.38 11.93 -0.88
C ASN A 117 -10.95 13.24 -1.58
N LEU A 118 -11.55 13.57 -2.72
CA LEU A 118 -11.24 14.80 -3.45
C LEU A 118 -11.67 16.08 -2.72
N LEU A 119 -12.59 15.98 -1.76
CA LEU A 119 -13.03 17.08 -0.90
C LEU A 119 -12.10 17.28 0.31
N GLU A 120 -10.94 16.62 0.31
CA GLU A 120 -9.93 16.66 1.36
C GLU A 120 -10.41 16.15 2.73
N GLN A 121 -11.48 15.37 2.76
CA GLN A 121 -11.95 14.74 3.99
C GLN A 121 -11.13 13.48 4.26
N ASP A 122 -10.50 13.44 5.43
CA ASP A 122 -9.72 12.29 5.91
C ASP A 122 -10.60 11.34 6.72
N THR A 123 -10.47 10.04 6.45
CA THR A 123 -11.05 8.96 7.26
C THR A 123 -9.92 8.03 7.70
N PRO A 124 -9.77 7.74 9.01
CA PRO A 124 -8.76 6.79 9.48
C PRO A 124 -9.07 5.39 8.96
N LEU A 125 -8.02 4.60 8.72
CA LEU A 125 -8.13 3.20 8.37
C LEU A 125 -7.87 2.35 9.61
N GLU A 126 -8.86 1.52 9.95
CA GLU A 126 -8.77 0.59 11.07
C GLU A 126 -8.16 -0.73 10.58
N PHE A 127 -6.86 -0.91 10.84
CA PHE A 127 -6.13 -2.11 10.44
C PHE A 127 -6.25 -3.23 11.48
N GLN A 128 -6.65 -4.41 11.02
CA GLN A 128 -6.56 -5.66 11.76
C GLN A 128 -5.35 -6.47 11.29
N GLU A 129 -4.46 -6.83 12.22
CA GLU A 129 -3.40 -7.79 11.94
C GLU A 129 -3.98 -9.22 11.91
N VAL A 130 -3.66 -9.95 10.84
CA VAL A 130 -4.04 -11.34 10.63
C VAL A 130 -2.77 -12.17 10.43
N ARG A 131 -2.67 -13.27 11.18
CA ARG A 131 -1.56 -14.23 11.08
C ARG A 131 -2.07 -15.58 10.62
N GLU A 132 -1.57 -16.06 9.50
CA GLU A 132 -1.88 -17.39 8.96
C GLU A 132 -0.58 -18.14 8.69
N GLY A 133 -0.24 -19.09 9.57
CA GLY A 133 1.06 -19.78 9.52
C GLY A 133 2.21 -18.79 9.71
N ALA A 134 3.05 -18.65 8.68
CA ALA A 134 4.16 -17.70 8.67
C ALA A 134 3.81 -16.34 8.04
N ALA A 135 2.63 -16.21 7.42
CA ALA A 135 2.20 -15.00 6.75
C ALA A 135 1.58 -14.01 7.74
N VAL A 136 1.83 -12.72 7.51
CA VAL A 136 1.27 -11.60 8.29
C VAL A 136 0.66 -10.60 7.32
N TYR A 137 -0.61 -10.27 7.54
CA TYR A 137 -1.39 -9.33 6.74
C TYR A 137 -2.04 -8.28 7.62
N TYR A 138 -2.23 -7.09 7.07
CA TYR A 138 -2.97 -6.00 7.70
C TYR A 138 -4.17 -5.67 6.83
N LEU A 139 -5.36 -5.87 7.38
CA LEU A 139 -6.62 -5.72 6.67
C LEU A 139 -7.37 -4.49 7.18
N ALA A 140 -7.80 -3.61 6.28
CA ALA A 140 -8.67 -2.48 6.61
C ALA A 140 -9.87 -2.42 5.67
N GLU A 141 -11.07 -2.26 6.23
CA GLU A 141 -12.28 -1.97 5.45
C GLU A 141 -12.30 -0.51 4.99
N VAL A 142 -12.70 -0.31 3.73
CA VAL A 142 -12.82 1.00 3.10
C VAL A 142 -14.23 1.12 2.56
N ARG A 143 -14.97 2.12 3.02
CA ARG A 143 -16.25 2.50 2.42
C ARG A 143 -16.01 3.47 1.28
N HIS A 144 -16.83 3.35 0.24
CA HIS A 144 -16.76 4.25 -0.90
C HIS A 144 -18.12 4.41 -1.57
N THR A 145 -18.27 5.52 -2.27
CA THR A 145 -19.36 5.76 -3.20
C THR A 145 -18.95 5.40 -4.63
N ASP A 146 -19.87 5.53 -5.57
CA ASP A 146 -19.58 5.22 -6.96
C ASP A 146 -18.69 6.29 -7.62
N ARG A 147 -17.71 5.83 -8.41
CA ARG A 147 -16.73 6.69 -9.11
C ARG A 147 -15.94 7.60 -8.18
N GLU A 148 -15.89 7.30 -6.89
CA GLU A 148 -15.16 8.07 -5.89
C GLU A 148 -13.65 7.88 -6.07
N VAL A 149 -12.89 8.96 -6.04
CA VAL A 149 -11.43 8.90 -6.06
C VAL A 149 -10.91 9.02 -4.65
N LEU A 150 -10.21 7.98 -4.19
CA LEU A 150 -9.63 7.88 -2.87
C LEU A 150 -8.11 7.87 -2.95
N ARG A 151 -7.47 8.72 -2.15
CA ARG A 151 -6.01 8.74 -1.93
C ARG A 151 -5.68 8.10 -0.60
N PHE A 152 -4.85 7.08 -0.63
CA PHE A 152 -4.43 6.30 0.53
C PHE A 152 -3.07 6.79 1.01
N PHE A 153 -2.93 6.92 2.33
CA PHE A 153 -1.69 7.29 3.01
C PHE A 153 -1.45 6.26 4.10
N ILE A 154 -0.58 5.30 3.83
CA ILE A 154 -0.32 4.17 4.71
C ILE A 154 1.09 4.31 5.28
N ASP A 155 1.18 4.43 6.59
CA ASP A 155 2.44 4.41 7.31
C ASP A 155 2.77 2.98 7.70
N VAL A 156 3.93 2.52 7.26
CA VAL A 156 4.49 1.21 7.55
C VAL A 156 5.74 1.44 8.39
N ALA A 157 5.74 0.92 9.62
CA ALA A 157 6.84 1.01 10.56
C ALA A 157 7.42 -0.40 10.79
N PRO A 158 8.45 -0.78 10.02
CA PRO A 158 9.19 -2.03 10.22
C PRO A 158 9.92 -2.06 11.58
N PRO A 159 10.49 -3.20 11.98
CA PRO A 159 11.18 -3.33 13.28
C PRO A 159 12.38 -2.39 13.48
N ASP A 160 12.93 -1.84 12.41
CA ASP A 160 13.98 -0.80 12.46
C ASP A 160 13.47 0.57 12.97
N GLY A 161 12.15 0.71 13.15
CA GLY A 161 11.50 1.90 13.67
C GLY A 161 11.36 3.05 12.66
N THR A 162 11.85 2.89 11.43
CA THR A 162 11.80 3.95 10.43
C THR A 162 10.49 3.87 9.66
N ALA A 163 9.49 4.65 10.07
CA ALA A 163 8.22 4.73 9.36
C ALA A 163 8.43 5.21 7.91
N GLN A 164 7.95 4.40 6.96
CA GLN A 164 7.91 4.70 5.54
C GLN A 164 6.45 4.84 5.11
N ARG A 165 6.19 5.73 4.14
CA ARG A 165 4.83 5.96 3.65
C ARG A 165 4.61 5.36 2.27
N LEU A 166 3.60 4.52 2.16
CA LEU A 166 2.97 4.11 0.92
C LEU A 166 1.84 5.09 0.59
N GLU A 167 1.89 5.69 -0.59
CA GLU A 167 0.82 6.56 -1.10
C GLU A 167 0.38 6.08 -2.47
N PHE A 168 -0.92 5.89 -2.64
CA PHE A 168 -1.52 5.55 -3.92
C PHE A 168 -2.93 6.11 -4.03
N GLN A 169 -3.46 6.15 -5.24
CA GLN A 169 -4.81 6.63 -5.52
C GLN A 169 -5.58 5.56 -6.30
N GLN A 170 -6.84 5.37 -5.95
CA GLN A 170 -7.73 4.47 -6.66
C GLN A 170 -9.08 5.15 -6.92
N GLN A 171 -9.60 5.00 -8.14
CA GLN A 171 -11.00 5.28 -8.42
C GLN A 171 -11.85 4.05 -8.10
N MET A 172 -12.83 4.24 -7.23
CA MET A 172 -13.72 3.22 -6.71
C MET A 172 -15.00 3.16 -7.54
N TYR A 173 -15.58 1.97 -7.64
CA TYR A 173 -16.84 1.74 -8.35
C TYR A 173 -17.72 0.86 -7.48
N LEU A 174 -19.03 1.12 -7.49
CA LEU A 174 -19.96 0.19 -6.86
C LEU A 174 -19.99 -1.12 -7.63
N ASP A 175 -19.99 -2.23 -6.90
CA ASP A 175 -20.19 -3.55 -7.52
C ASP A 175 -21.62 -3.75 -8.02
N GLY A 176 -21.76 -4.54 -9.09
CA GLY A 176 -23.06 -4.97 -9.62
C GLY A 176 -23.69 -4.02 -10.62
N ARG A 177 -22.91 -3.13 -11.23
CA ARG A 177 -23.31 -2.36 -12.42
C ARG A 177 -22.72 -2.94 -13.70
#